data_AF-A0A1M5U041-F1
#
_entry.id   AF-A0A1M5U041-F1
#
_cell.length_a   1.000
_cell.length_b   1.000
_cell.length_c   1.000
_cell.angle_alpha   90.00
_cell.angle_beta   90.00
_cell.angle_gamma   90.00
#
_symmetry.space_group_name_H-M   'P 1'
#
loop_
_entity.id
_entity.type
_entity.pdbx_description
1 polymer ?
#
loop_
_entity_poly.entity_id
_entity_poly.type
_entity_poly.pdbx_seq_one_letter_code
_entity_poly.pdbx_strand_id
1 'polypeptide(L)' 'MSDREAEDWLIRYLVVMVVAATALLMLIYGLVFAPSMALTAGALVALAAVTAVIIVDLRSWRTA' A
#
# COMPACT_ATOMS: atom_id res chain seq x y z
N MET A 1 8.07 -0.26 23.36
CA MET A 1 8.48 -0.50 21.98
C MET A 1 9.99 -0.66 21.97
N SER A 2 10.49 -1.86 21.68
CA SER A 2 11.92 -2.12 21.56
C SER A 2 12.47 -1.60 20.23
N ASP A 3 13.78 -1.38 20.12
CA ASP A 3 14.42 -0.94 18.88
C ASP A 3 14.13 -1.90 17.70
N ARG A 4 14.03 -3.20 18.00
CA ARG A 4 13.66 -4.24 17.03
C ARG A 4 12.23 -4.08 16.51
N GLU A 5 11.28 -3.78 17.40
CA GLU A 5 9.88 -3.55 17.03
C GLU A 5 9.72 -2.27 16.18
N ALA A 6 10.54 -1.24 16.45
CA ALA A 6 10.57 -0.03 15.65
C ALA A 6 11.14 -0.26 14.24
N GLU A 7 12.20 -1.06 14.13
CA GLU A 7 12.79 -1.43 12.85
C GLU A 7 11.82 -2.27 11.99
N ASP A 8 11.18 -3.28 12.58
CA ASP A 8 10.19 -4.12 11.87
C ASP A 8 8.99 -3.30 11.40
N TRP A 9 8.52 -2.35 12.22
CA TRP A 9 7.47 -1.41 11.84
C TRP A 9 7.90 -0.54 10.65
N LEU A 10 9.11 0.04 10.70
CA LEU A 10 9.64 0.86 9.63
C LEU A 10 9.75 0.09 8.31
N ILE A 11 10.30 -1.13 8.34
CA ILE A 11 10.44 -1.99 7.15
C ILE A 11 9.07 -2.26 6.54
N ARG A 12 8.08 -2.62 7.36
CA ARG A 12 6.72 -2.89 6.89
C ARG A 12 6.10 -1.66 6.23
N TYR A 13 6.26 -0.47 6.82
CA TYR A 13 5.76 0.78 6.23
C TYR A 13 6.48 1.14 4.92
N LEU A 14 7.79 0.93 4.82
CA LEU A 14 8.54 1.14 3.58
C LEU A 14 8.02 0.24 2.45
N VAL A 15 7.79 -1.05 2.73
CA VAL A 15 7.23 -1.99 1.75
C VAL A 15 5.82 -1.55 1.32
N VAL A 16 4.96 -1.19 2.26
CA VAL A 16 3.60 -0.70 1.96
C VAL A 16 3.66 0.56 1.08
N MET A 17 4.58 1.48 1.37
CA MET A 17 4.75 2.70 0.58
C MET A 17 5.20 2.42 -0.85
N VAL A 18 6.15 1.51 -1.04
CA VAL A 18 6.63 1.10 -2.37
C VAL A 18 5.51 0.45 -3.19
N VAL A 19 4.72 -0.43 -2.58
CA VAL A 19 3.56 -1.05 -3.24
C VAL A 19 2.53 0.01 -3.61
N ALA A 20 2.23 0.95 -2.71
CA ALA A 20 1.29 2.05 -2.96
C ALA A 20 1.73 2.92 -4.15
N ALA A 21 3.00 3.33 -4.16
CA ALA A 21 3.57 4.13 -5.23
C ALA A 21 3.53 3.38 -6.57
N THR A 22 3.88 2.09 -6.57
CA THR A 22 3.85 1.25 -7.77
C THR A 22 2.43 1.09 -8.30
N ALA A 23 1.45 0.84 -7.43
CA ALA A 23 0.06 0.73 -7.82
C ALA A 23 -0.48 2.06 -8.37
N LEU A 24 -0.11 3.20 -7.77
CA LEU A 24 -0.48 4.52 -8.28
C LEU A 24 0.11 4.77 -9.67
N LEU A 25 1.37 4.43 -9.89
CA LEU A 25 2.02 4.55 -11.20
C LEU A 25 1.35 3.64 -12.23
N MET A 26 1.03 2.39 -11.87
CA MET A 26 0.28 1.48 -12.74
C MET A 26 -1.12 2.02 -13.07
N LEU A 27 -1.79 2.66 -12.11
CA LEU A 27 -3.09 3.27 -12.32
C LEU A 27 -3.00 4.42 -13.33
N ILE A 28 -2.06 5.34 -13.12
CA ILE A 28 -1.82 6.48 -14.03
C ILE A 28 -1.45 5.96 -15.42
N TYR A 29 -0.56 4.97 -15.49
CA TYR A 29 -0.16 4.36 -16.76
C TYR A 29 -1.34 3.73 -17.50
N GLY A 30 -2.13 2.91 -16.81
CA GLY A 30 -3.28 2.21 -17.35
C GLY A 30 -4.47 3.11 -17.69
N LEU A 31 -4.50 4.36 -17.21
CA LEU A 31 -5.53 5.35 -17.54
C LEU A 31 -5.09 6.32 -18.63
N VAL A 32 -3.84 6.76 -18.61
CA VAL A 32 -3.36 7.88 -19.44
C VAL A 32 -2.59 7.41 -20.67
N PHE A 33 -1.70 6.43 -20.50
CA PHE A 33 -0.72 6.07 -21.53
C PHE A 33 -1.10 4.80 -22.30
N ALA A 34 -1.64 3.80 -21.61
CA ALA A 34 -2.07 2.54 -22.21
C ALA A 34 -3.41 2.08 -21.59
N PRO A 35 -4.54 2.64 -22.04
CA PRO A 35 -5.87 2.32 -21.53
C PRO A 35 -6.11 0.81 -21.43
N SER A 36 -6.15 0.28 -20.21
CA SER A 36 -6.28 -1.16 -19.96
C SER A 36 -7.04 -1.42 -18.66
N MET A 37 -8.24 -1.99 -18.81
CA MET A 37 -9.07 -2.35 -17.65
C MET A 37 -8.35 -3.30 -16.68
N ALA A 38 -7.55 -4.23 -17.18
CA ALA A 38 -6.80 -5.16 -16.34
C ALA A 38 -5.77 -4.43 -15.46
N LEU A 39 -5.02 -3.48 -16.04
CA LEU A 39 -4.02 -2.69 -15.29
C LEU A 39 -4.69 -1.76 -14.28
N THR A 40 -5.74 -1.04 -14.70
CA THR A 40 -6.49 -0.13 -13.83
C THR A 40 -7.13 -0.88 -12.67
N ALA A 41 -7.83 -1.99 -12.94
CA ALA A 41 -8.47 -2.80 -11.90
C ALA A 41 -7.45 -3.41 -10.93
N GLY A 42 -6.35 -3.97 -11.45
CA GLY A 42 -5.27 -4.51 -10.62
C GLY A 42 -4.65 -3.45 -9.71
N ALA A 43 -4.40 -2.26 -10.25
CA ALA A 43 -3.89 -1.13 -9.48
C ALA A 43 -4.86 -0.68 -8.38
N LEU A 44 -6.16 -0.60 -8.66
CA LEU A 44 -7.18 -0.26 -7.67
C LEU A 44 -7.27 -1.30 -6.55
N VAL A 45 -7.20 -2.60 -6.90
CA VAL A 45 -7.17 -3.68 -5.91
C VAL A 45 -5.94 -3.59 -5.02
N ALA A 46 -4.76 -3.33 -5.60
CA ALA A 46 -3.52 -3.16 -4.85
C ALA A 46 -3.59 -1.96 -3.89
N LEU A 47 -4.12 -0.82 -4.35
CA LEU A 47 -4.33 0.36 -3.50
C LEU A 47 -5.32 0.08 -2.36
N ALA A 48 -6.43 -0.58 -2.65
CA ALA A 48 -7.41 -0.96 -1.63
C ALA A 48 -6.81 -1.90 -0.57
N ALA A 49 -6.00 -2.88 -1.00
CA ALA A 49 -5.29 -3.77 -0.09
C ALA A 49 -4.30 -3.02 0.81
N VAL A 50 -3.52 -2.09 0.25
CA VAL A 50 -2.63 -1.21 1.03
C VAL A 50 -3.41 -0.40 2.05
N THR A 51 -4.52 0.23 1.66
CA THR A 51 -5.38 0.99 2.57
C THR A 51 -5.90 0.11 3.71
N ALA A 52 -6.34 -1.11 3.41
CA ALA A 52 -6.81 -2.05 4.42
C ALA A 52 -5.69 -2.43 5.41
N VAL A 53 -4.47 -2.68 4.93
CA VAL A 53 -3.31 -2.99 5.78
C VAL A 53 -3.02 -1.82 6.73
N ILE A 54 -3.01 -0.58 6.24
CA ILE A 54 -2.77 0.61 7.06
C ILE A 54 -3.89 0.80 8.10
N ILE A 55 -5.15 0.60 7.72
CA ILE A 55 -6.28 0.73 8.65
C ILE A 55 -6.19 -0.32 9.77
N VAL A 56 -5.91 -1.58 9.43
CA VAL A 56 -5.76 -2.65 10.41
C VAL A 56 -4.60 -2.34 11.35
N ASP A 57 -3.49 -1.85 10.81
CA ASP A 57 -2.35 -1.43 11.62
C ASP A 57 -2.73 -0.29 12.57
N LEU A 58 -3.26 0.83 12.07
CA LEU A 58 -3.68 1.97 12.91
C LEU A 58 -4.70 1.57 13.99
N ARG A 59 -5.57 0.59 13.71
CA ARG A 59 -6.50 0.05 14.71
C ARG A 59 -5.78 -0.72 15.81
N SER A 60 -4.78 -1.54 15.50
CA SER A 60 -4.02 -2.27 16.52
C SER A 60 -3.27 -1.32 17.46
N TRP A 61 -2.78 -0.20 16.95
CA TRP A 61 -2.14 0.85 17.76
C TRP A 61 -3.11 1.61 18.67
N ARG A 62 -4.41 1.62 18.36
CA ARG A 62 -5.44 2.27 19.19
C ARG A 62 -5.90 1.40 20.37
N THR A 63 -5.67 0.09 20.28
CA THR A 63 -6.11 -0.91 21.27
C THR A 63 -4.99 -1.41 22.17
N ALA A 64 -3.73 -1.06 21.87
CA ALA A 64 -2.55 -1.35 22.68
C ALA A 64 -2.25 -0.18 23.63
#